data_AF-A0A1A8GQU1-F1
#
_entry.id   AF-A0A1A8GQU1-F1
#
_cell.length_a   1.000
_cell.length_b   1.000
_cell.length_c   1.000
_cell.angle_alpha   90.00
_cell.angle_beta   90.00
_cell.angle_gamma   90.00
#
_symmetry.space_group_name_H-M   'P 1'
#
loop_
_entity.id
_entity.type
_entity.pdbx_description
1 polymer ?
#
loop_
_entity_poly.entity_id
_entity_poly.type
_entity_poly.pdbx_seq_one_letter_code
_entity_poly.pdbx_strand_id
1 'polypeptide(L)'
;LPSGVTVDALKHWMLPNTVQSIVCTGLMKWYPDPQNIHCIQSCEPFGGDGWCDTINNRAYCQYDGGDCCPSTLSTRKVIQFGADCSEDECTCRDPDAEENKSRAKHLDGEGGAGGRK
;
A
#
# COMPACT_ATOMS: atom_id res chain seq x y z
N LEU A 1 0.41 4.87 14.49
CA LEU A 1 -0.30 5.36 13.27
C LEU A 1 -0.33 6.88 13.28
N PRO A 2 -0.51 7.57 12.13
CA PRO A 2 -0.79 9.01 12.15
C PRO A 2 -1.99 9.32 13.05
N SER A 3 -1.99 10.47 13.72
CA SER A 3 -3.05 10.84 14.67
C SER A 3 -4.43 10.77 14.01
N GLY A 4 -5.34 9.99 14.61
CA GLY A 4 -6.73 9.83 14.13
C GLY A 4 -6.96 8.68 13.14
N VAL A 5 -5.93 7.90 12.79
CA VAL A 5 -6.10 6.69 11.95
C VAL A 5 -6.26 5.46 12.85
N THR A 6 -7.40 4.78 12.75
CA THR A 6 -7.61 3.46 13.38
C THR A 6 -7.02 2.35 12.51
N VAL A 7 -6.82 1.16 13.08
CA VAL A 7 -6.29 -0.01 12.35
C VAL A 7 -7.17 -0.32 11.14
N ASP A 8 -8.50 -0.21 11.30
CA ASP A 8 -9.48 -0.44 10.23
C ASP A 8 -9.49 0.66 9.15
N ALA A 9 -8.93 1.83 9.45
CA ALA A 9 -8.85 2.96 8.53
C ALA A 9 -7.50 3.04 7.78
N LEU A 10 -6.59 2.08 8.01
CA LEU A 10 -5.31 2.00 7.30
C LEU A 10 -5.55 1.88 5.80
N LYS A 11 -5.09 2.89 5.06
CA LYS A 11 -5.20 2.88 3.60
C LYS A 11 -4.10 2.00 3.00
N HIS A 12 -4.43 1.38 1.87
CA HIS A 12 -3.53 0.49 1.14
C HIS A 12 -2.22 1.14 0.68
N TRP A 13 -2.10 2.47 0.65
CA TRP A 13 -0.88 3.19 0.28
C TRP A 13 0.00 3.58 1.50
N MET A 14 -0.49 3.38 2.73
CA MET A 14 0.20 3.83 3.94
C MET A 14 1.37 2.92 4.31
N LEU A 15 2.49 3.52 4.72
CA LEU A 15 3.64 2.84 5.32
C LEU A 15 3.68 3.16 6.83
N PRO A 16 3.17 2.26 7.70
CA PRO A 16 3.19 2.47 9.14
C PRO A 16 4.61 2.30 9.70
N ASN A 17 4.98 3.17 10.64
CA ASN A 17 6.25 3.04 11.36
C ASN A 17 6.21 1.87 12.34
N THR A 18 7.21 0.99 12.29
CA THR A 18 7.36 -0.11 13.23
C THR A 18 7.97 0.37 14.55
N VAL A 19 7.36 -0.01 15.67
CA VAL A 19 7.92 0.24 17.01
C VAL A 19 8.82 -0.92 17.40
N GLN A 20 10.13 -0.67 17.55
CA GLN A 20 11.11 -1.71 17.90
C GLN A 20 11.23 -1.93 19.41
N SER A 21 11.04 -0.88 20.20
CA SER A 21 11.15 -0.94 21.67
C SER A 21 10.36 0.19 22.33
N ILE A 22 9.89 -0.04 23.55
CA ILE A 22 9.32 0.98 24.42
C ILE A 22 10.31 1.21 25.57
N VAL A 23 10.69 2.47 25.79
CA VAL A 23 11.68 2.85 26.80
C VAL A 23 11.05 3.69 27.91
N CYS A 24 11.46 3.44 29.16
CA CYS A 24 11.15 4.34 30.26
C CYS A 24 12.16 5.49 30.25
N THR A 25 11.66 6.71 30.10
CA THR A 25 12.47 7.93 30.05
C THR A 25 12.81 8.43 31.45
N GLY A 26 13.80 9.32 31.59
CA GLY A 26 14.15 9.96 32.86
C GLY A 26 13.02 10.80 33.49
N LEU A 27 11.94 11.05 32.75
CA LEU A 27 10.72 11.70 33.23
C LEU A 27 9.71 10.70 33.82
N MET A 28 10.10 9.43 34.02
CA MET A 28 9.21 8.34 34.43
C MET A 28 8.00 8.17 33.50
N LYS A 29 8.22 8.41 32.20
CA LYS A 29 7.22 8.24 31.14
C LYS A 29 7.70 7.23 30.11
N TRP A 30 6.79 6.42 29.58
CA TRP A 30 7.06 5.52 28.47
C TRP A 30 7.14 6.28 27.15
N TYR A 31 8.12 5.94 26.31
CA TYR A 31 8.24 6.44 24.95
C TYR A 31 8.49 5.30 23.96
N PRO A 32 7.74 5.22 22.83
CA PRO A 32 6.51 5.97 22.58
C PRO A 32 5.43 5.62 23.62
N ASP A 33 4.42 6.49 23.76
CA ASP A 33 3.29 6.22 24.64
C ASP A 33 2.58 4.93 24.19
N PRO A 34 2.49 3.89 25.06
CA PRO A 34 1.85 2.63 24.73
C PRO A 34 0.42 2.77 24.21
N GLN A 35 -0.32 3.82 24.59
CA GLN A 35 -1.69 4.06 24.11
C GLN A 35 -1.76 4.42 22.62
N ASN A 36 -0.65 4.87 22.04
CA ASN A 36 -0.54 5.21 20.61
C ASN A 36 0.04 4.06 19.76
N ILE A 37 0.28 2.90 20.38
CA ILE A 37 0.78 1.71 19.71
C ILE A 37 -0.43 0.88 19.27
N HIS A 38 -0.47 0.56 17.98
CA HIS A 38 -1.53 -0.22 17.39
C HIS A 38 -0.92 -1.44 16.70
N CYS A 39 -1.52 -2.60 16.93
CA CYS A 39 -1.22 -3.80 16.17
C CYS A 39 -1.83 -3.67 14.77
N ILE A 40 -1.03 -3.95 13.76
CA ILE A 40 -1.47 -4.06 12.37
C ILE A 40 -1.31 -5.51 11.95
N GLN A 41 -2.18 -5.99 11.08
CA GLN A 41 -2.04 -7.32 10.52
C GLN A 41 -0.72 -7.42 9.74
N SER A 42 0.03 -8.50 9.96
CA SER A 42 1.23 -8.79 9.18
C SER A 42 0.89 -9.17 7.75
N CYS A 43 1.89 -9.13 6.87
CA CYS A 43 1.79 -9.67 5.53
C CYS A 43 1.81 -11.21 5.57
N GLU A 44 1.04 -11.83 4.68
CA GLU A 44 1.09 -13.27 4.44
C GLU A 44 2.37 -13.64 3.66
N PRO A 45 2.92 -14.85 3.84
CA PRO A 45 4.24 -15.23 3.32
C PRO A 45 4.31 -15.50 1.80
N PHE A 46 3.22 -15.27 1.07
CA PHE A 46 3.04 -15.70 -0.32
C PHE A 46 3.29 -14.59 -1.36
N GLY A 47 3.72 -13.39 -0.94
CA GLY A 47 3.98 -12.31 -1.90
C GLY A 47 5.06 -12.65 -2.93
N GLY A 48 4.77 -12.40 -4.21
CA GLY A 48 5.65 -12.69 -5.34
C GLY A 48 5.57 -14.14 -5.84
N ASP A 49 4.52 -14.89 -5.48
CA ASP A 49 4.30 -16.26 -5.93
C ASP A 49 3.53 -16.37 -7.26
N GLY A 50 3.10 -15.24 -7.82
CA GLY A 50 2.35 -15.13 -9.07
C GLY A 50 0.83 -15.15 -8.90
N TRP A 51 0.33 -15.18 -7.67
CA TRP A 51 -1.09 -15.10 -7.32
C TRP A 51 -1.34 -13.82 -6.53
N CYS A 52 -2.39 -13.08 -6.89
CA CYS A 52 -2.76 -11.88 -6.16
C CYS A 52 -3.50 -12.24 -4.87
N ASP A 53 -2.81 -12.09 -3.75
CA ASP A 53 -3.32 -12.07 -2.40
C ASP A 53 -3.80 -10.66 -2.04
N THR A 54 -5.12 -10.47 -2.01
CA THR A 54 -5.75 -9.18 -1.69
C THR A 54 -5.35 -8.65 -0.31
N ILE A 55 -5.02 -9.55 0.62
CA ILE A 55 -4.48 -9.18 1.94
C ILE A 55 -3.12 -8.49 1.78
N ASN A 56 -2.25 -8.96 0.89
CA ASN A 56 -0.93 -8.36 0.66
C ASN A 56 -0.93 -7.18 -0.32
N ASN A 57 -2.06 -6.89 -0.98
CA ASN A 57 -2.24 -5.77 -1.92
C ASN A 57 -2.27 -4.38 -1.22
N ARG A 58 -1.20 -4.05 -0.49
CA ARG A 58 -0.96 -2.85 0.30
C ARG A 58 0.53 -2.50 0.37
N ALA A 59 0.86 -1.22 0.54
CA ALA A 59 2.21 -0.68 0.43
C ALA A 59 3.22 -1.31 1.40
N TYR A 60 2.84 -1.53 2.66
CA TYR A 60 3.75 -2.15 3.63
C TYR A 60 3.94 -3.66 3.43
N CYS A 61 3.15 -4.27 2.54
CA CYS A 61 3.35 -5.61 1.99
C CYS A 61 3.83 -5.58 0.53
N GLN A 62 4.34 -4.43 0.08
CA GLN A 62 4.91 -4.24 -1.26
C GLN A 62 3.95 -4.64 -2.39
N TYR A 63 2.65 -4.40 -2.18
CA TYR A 63 1.60 -4.74 -3.16
C TYR A 63 1.68 -6.19 -3.65
N ASP A 64 1.85 -7.10 -2.69
CA ASP A 64 1.94 -8.54 -2.92
C ASP A 64 3.09 -8.94 -3.86
N GLY A 65 4.23 -8.27 -3.71
CA GLY A 65 5.37 -8.47 -4.61
C GLY A 65 5.09 -8.06 -6.06
N GLY A 66 3.98 -7.38 -6.32
CA GLY A 66 3.50 -7.01 -7.65
C GLY A 66 2.50 -8.01 -8.26
N ASP A 67 2.07 -9.07 -7.58
CA ASP A 67 1.22 -10.08 -8.19
C ASP A 67 -0.20 -9.60 -8.50
N CYS A 68 -0.62 -8.51 -7.88
CA CYS A 68 -1.91 -7.84 -8.14
C CYS A 68 -1.90 -6.85 -9.32
N CYS A 69 -0.75 -6.66 -9.99
CA CYS A 69 -0.62 -5.72 -11.08
C CYS A 69 -0.23 -6.43 -12.39
N PRO A 70 -0.97 -6.24 -13.50
CA PRO A 70 -0.64 -6.91 -14.75
C PRO A 70 0.75 -6.54 -15.29
N SER A 71 1.22 -5.31 -15.08
CA SER A 71 2.50 -4.84 -15.63
C SER A 71 3.75 -5.42 -14.97
N THR A 72 3.64 -5.84 -13.72
CA THR A 72 4.70 -6.47 -12.93
C THR A 72 4.78 -7.98 -13.17
N LEU A 73 3.69 -8.60 -13.65
CA LEU A 73 3.64 -10.00 -14.01
C LEU A 73 4.21 -10.28 -15.41
N SER A 74 5.04 -11.32 -15.52
CA SER A 74 5.58 -11.80 -16.80
C SER A 74 4.48 -12.26 -17.77
N THR A 75 3.38 -12.81 -17.24
CA THR A 75 2.21 -13.28 -18.01
C THR A 75 1.27 -12.17 -18.45
N ARG A 76 1.44 -10.94 -17.92
CA ARG A 76 0.48 -9.82 -18.04
C ARG A 76 -0.95 -10.16 -17.60
N LYS A 77 -1.12 -11.23 -16.82
CA LYS A 77 -2.43 -11.72 -16.38
C LYS A 77 -2.38 -11.99 -14.89
N VAL A 78 -3.16 -11.20 -14.14
CA VAL A 78 -3.38 -11.40 -12.71
C VAL A 78 -4.22 -12.66 -12.50
N ILE A 79 -3.78 -13.50 -11.57
CA ILE A 79 -4.51 -14.68 -11.14
C ILE A 79 -4.93 -14.42 -9.69
N GLN A 80 -6.22 -14.36 -9.41
CA GLN A 80 -6.73 -14.07 -8.07
C GLN A 80 -6.98 -15.38 -7.30
N PHE A 81 -6.56 -15.41 -6.03
CA PHE A 81 -6.93 -16.49 -5.11
C PHE A 81 -8.22 -16.11 -4.37
N GLY A 82 -9.29 -16.93 -4.50
CA GLY A 82 -10.55 -16.71 -3.78
C GLY A 82 -11.41 -15.56 -4.31
N ALA A 83 -12.17 -15.82 -5.38
CA ALA A 83 -12.95 -14.87 -6.17
C ALA A 83 -14.15 -14.16 -5.48
N ASP A 84 -14.00 -13.72 -4.22
CA ASP A 84 -15.00 -12.91 -3.51
C ASP A 84 -14.35 -11.67 -2.86
N CYS A 85 -13.73 -10.85 -3.72
CA CYS A 85 -13.16 -9.57 -3.35
C CYS A 85 -14.03 -8.43 -3.88
N SER A 86 -14.05 -7.31 -3.16
CA SER A 86 -14.64 -6.08 -3.69
C SER A 86 -13.85 -5.58 -4.92
N GLU A 87 -14.52 -4.89 -5.84
CA GLU A 87 -13.90 -4.33 -7.06
C GLU A 87 -12.63 -3.51 -6.76
N ASP A 88 -12.59 -2.83 -5.61
CA ASP A 88 -11.43 -2.04 -5.19
C ASP A 88 -10.28 -2.88 -4.61
N GLU A 89 -10.52 -4.06 -4.07
CA GLU A 89 -9.49 -4.94 -3.46
C GLU A 89 -8.75 -5.78 -4.50
N CYS A 90 -9.40 -6.03 -5.62
CA CYS A 90 -8.89 -6.85 -6.71
C CYS A 90 -8.27 -6.06 -7.87
N THR A 91 -8.16 -4.74 -7.73
CA THR A 91 -7.44 -3.87 -8.68
C THR A 91 -5.98 -3.71 -8.30
N CYS A 92 -5.15 -3.37 -9.30
CA CYS A 92 -3.76 -2.99 -9.09
C CYS A 92 -3.68 -1.70 -8.27
N ARG A 93 -3.18 -1.80 -7.03
CA ARG A 93 -3.07 -0.67 -6.09
C ARG A 93 -1.67 -0.05 -6.01
N ASP A 94 -0.71 -0.65 -6.71
CA ASP A 94 0.67 -0.17 -6.75
C ASP A 94 0.73 1.14 -7.57
N PRO A 95 1.05 2.30 -6.96
CA PRO A 95 1.21 3.55 -7.70
C PRO A 95 2.36 3.51 -8.71
N ASP A 96 3.34 2.62 -8.49
CA ASP A 96 4.53 2.45 -9.33
C ASP A 96 4.34 1.36 -10.41
N ALA A 97 3.14 0.79 -10.55
CA ALA A 97 2.78 -0.04 -11.69
C ALA A 97 2.47 0.82 -12.93
N GLU A 98 2.79 0.31 -14.13
CA GLU A 98 2.65 1.06 -15.38
C GLU A 98 1.21 1.53 -15.65
N GLU A 99 0.22 0.74 -15.26
CA GLU A 99 -1.21 1.07 -15.39
C GLU A 99 -1.57 2.32 -14.58
N ASN A 100 -0.90 2.55 -13.45
CA ASN A 100 -1.16 3.67 -12.54
C ASN A 100 -0.27 4.90 -12.81
N LYS A 101 0.92 4.72 -13.42
CA LYS A 101 1.81 5.82 -13.81
C LYS A 101 1.19 6.82 -14.79
N SER A 102 0.29 6.34 -15.66
CA SER A 102 -0.42 7.20 -16.62
C SER A 102 -1.38 8.20 -15.94
N ARG A 103 -1.86 7.89 -14.73
CA ARG A 103 -2.69 8.81 -13.91
C ARG A 103 -1.86 9.86 -13.18
N ALA A 104 -0.62 9.55 -12.80
CA ALA A 104 0.28 10.50 -12.15
C ALA A 104 0.80 11.57 -13.12
N LYS A 105 1.05 11.21 -14.39
CA LYS A 105 1.55 12.15 -15.41
C LYS A 105 0.57 13.23 -15.86
N HIS A 106 -0.72 13.14 -15.52
CA HIS A 106 -1.71 14.15 -15.86
C HIS A 106 -1.81 15.30 -14.82
N LEU A 107 -1.11 15.21 -13.69
CA LEU A 107 -1.11 16.27 -12.67
C LEU A 107 0.16 17.14 -12.68
N ASP A 108 1.22 16.72 -13.38
CA ASP A 108 2.49 17.45 -13.47
C ASP A 108 2.78 18.04 -14.86
N GLY A 109 1.80 18.07 -15.77
CA GLY A 109 2.06 18.27 -17.20
C GLY A 109 1.04 19.08 -17.99
N GLU A 110 0.33 20.04 -17.39
CA GLU A 110 -0.49 20.98 -18.16
C GLU A 110 0.18 22.35 -18.22
N GLY A 111 0.99 22.56 -19.27
CA GLY A 111 1.75 23.78 -19.47
C GLY A 111 2.39 23.90 -20.85
N GLY A 112 1.61 23.73 -21.92
CA GLY A 112 2.02 24.28 -23.22
C GLY A 112 1.47 23.59 -24.47
N ALA A 113 0.38 24.13 -25.03
CA ALA A 113 0.20 24.36 -26.47
C ALA A 113 -1.08 25.17 -26.73
N GLY A 114 -0.98 26.50 -26.62
CA GLY A 114 -2.03 27.43 -27.04
C GLY A 114 -1.45 28.52 -27.92
N GLY A 115 -1.28 28.24 -29.22
CA GLY A 115 -0.79 29.20 -30.21
C GLY A 115 -1.52 29.03 -31.54
N ARG A 116 -2.57 29.83 -31.74
CA ARG A 116 -3.32 29.98 -33.01
C ARG A 116 -2.53 30.83 -34.00
N LYS A 117 -2.34 30.33 -35.23
CA LYS A 117 -2.63 30.95 -36.54
C LYS A 117 -1.74 30.37 -37.63
#